data_AF-A0A3S5JP65-F1
#
_entry.id   AF-A0A3S5JP65-F1
#
_cell.length_a   1.000
_cell.length_b   1.000
_cell.length_c   1.000
_cell.angle_alpha   90.00
_cell.angle_beta   90.00
_cell.angle_gamma   90.00
#
_symmetry.space_group_name_H-M   'P 1'
#
loop_
_entity.id
_entity.type
_entity.pdbx_description
1 polymer ?
#
loop_
_entity_poly.entity_id
_entity_poly.type
_entity_poly.pdbx_seq_one_letter_code
_entity_poly.pdbx_strand_id
1 'polypeptide(L)'
;MIFNKDSALFGLLLGFLIPIICYFIQDNLIPLLIGHSFSDKSMQLFALVINAPVLRYYLINLKYESTGKGILFITFIYGILWVYINQGSI
;
A
#
# COMPACT_ATOMS: atom_id res chain seq x y z
N MET A 1 -9.57 -26.88 -11.36
CA MET A 1 -9.16 -25.70 -12.15
C MET A 1 -10.09 -24.54 -11.80
N ILE A 2 -9.76 -23.28 -12.07
CA ILE A 2 -10.52 -22.04 -11.78
C ILE A 2 -10.12 -21.32 -10.47
N PHE A 3 -8.84 -20.98 -10.33
CA PHE A 3 -8.49 -19.63 -9.91
C PHE A 3 -7.10 -19.37 -10.50
N ASN A 4 -7.05 -18.64 -11.61
CA ASN A 4 -5.82 -18.00 -12.06
C ASN A 4 -5.47 -16.91 -11.02
N LYS A 5 -4.92 -17.34 -9.88
CA LYS A 5 -4.55 -16.47 -8.74
C LYS A 5 -3.46 -15.46 -9.10
N ASP A 6 -2.73 -15.72 -10.17
CA ASP A 6 -1.76 -14.78 -10.73
C ASP A 6 -2.44 -13.89 -11.76
N SER A 7 -3.00 -12.77 -11.31
CA SER A 7 -3.50 -11.74 -12.21
C SER A 7 -3.01 -10.38 -11.74
N ALA A 8 -2.51 -9.59 -12.69
CA ALA A 8 -2.08 -8.23 -12.40
C ALA A 8 -3.20 -7.39 -11.77
N LEU A 9 -4.46 -7.65 -12.17
CA LEU A 9 -5.63 -6.96 -11.62
C LEU A 9 -5.86 -7.28 -10.14
N PHE A 10 -5.65 -8.54 -9.73
CA PHE A 10 -5.70 -8.92 -8.31
C PHE A 10 -4.59 -8.23 -7.51
N GLY A 11 -3.39 -8.13 -8.09
CA GLY A 11 -2.28 -7.37 -7.51
C GLY A 11 -2.57 -5.88 -7.35
N LEU A 12 -3.19 -5.26 -8.35
CA LEU A 12 -3.63 -3.86 -8.27
C LEU A 12 -4.63 -3.63 -7.14
N LEU A 13 -5.66 -4.48 -7.04
CA LEU A 13 -6.65 -4.40 -5.97
C LEU A 13 -6.01 -4.56 -4.60
N LEU A 14 -5.12 -5.54 -4.42
CA LEU A 14 -4.39 -5.75 -3.17
C LEU A 14 -3.51 -4.56 -2.80
N GLY A 15 -2.69 -4.08 -3.74
CA GLY A 15 -1.79 -2.96 -3.49
C GLY A 15 -2.52 -1.63 -3.27
N PHE A 16 -3.80 -1.52 -3.65
CA PHE A 16 -4.67 -0.40 -3.31
C PHE A 16 -5.35 -0.58 -1.95
N LEU A 17 -5.92 -1.76 -1.67
CA LEU A 17 -6.64 -2.03 -0.43
C LEU A 17 -5.74 -1.97 0.81
N ILE A 18 -4.52 -2.48 0.69
CA ILE A 18 -3.58 -2.59 1.80
C ILE A 18 -3.22 -1.23 2.41
N PRO A 19 -2.76 -0.22 1.65
CA PRO A 19 -2.46 1.09 2.22
C PRO A 19 -3.71 1.75 2.82
N ILE A 20 -4.91 1.55 2.25
CA ILE A 20 -6.17 2.08 2.80
C ILE A 20 -6.48 1.46 4.16
N ILE A 21 -6.42 0.13 4.26
CA ILE A 21 -6.62 -0.58 5.53
C ILE A 21 -5.56 -0.13 6.54
N CYS A 22 -4.30 -0.02 6.11
CA CYS A 22 -3.21 0.39 6.99
C CYS A 22 -3.39 1.83 7.48
N TYR A 23 -3.87 2.74 6.64
CA TYR A 23 -4.18 4.12 7.03
C TYR A 23 -5.31 4.15 8.07
N PHE A 24 -6.39 3.42 7.84
CA PHE A 24 -7.53 3.37 8.76
C PHE A 24 -7.14 2.78 10.12
N ILE A 25 -6.30 1.73 10.12
CA ILE A 25 -5.73 1.16 11.35
C ILE A 25 -4.88 2.21 12.06
N GLN A 26 -3.98 2.91 11.35
CA GLN A 26 -3.15 3.95 11.95
C GLN A 26 -3.99 5.08 12.56
N ASP A 27 -5.01 5.55 11.85
CA ASP A 27 -5.90 6.63 12.28
C ASP A 27 -6.68 6.29 13.55
N ASN A 28 -7.04 5.01 13.75
CA ASN A 28 -7.79 4.59 14.94
C ASN A 28 -6.88 4.12 16.09
N LEU A 29 -5.81 3.35 15.81
CA LEU A 29 -4.95 2.78 16.85
C LEU A 29 -3.94 3.79 17.42
N ILE A 30 -3.33 4.62 16.57
CA ILE A 30 -2.24 5.51 17.01
C ILE A 30 -2.73 6.54 18.03
N PRO A 31 -3.82 7.28 17.81
CA PRO A 31 -4.30 8.22 18.82
C PRO A 31 -4.78 7.50 20.09
N LEU A 32 -5.30 6.27 19.97
CA LEU A 32 -5.69 5.47 21.14
C LEU A 32 -4.49 5.06 22.02
N LEU A 33 -3.34 4.74 21.40
CA LEU A 33 -2.14 4.26 22.09
C LEU A 33 -1.21 5.39 22.55
N ILE A 34 -1.03 6.42 21.74
CA ILE A 34 -0.01 7.46 21.94
C ILE A 34 -0.62 8.81 22.37
N GLY A 35 -1.96 8.95 22.29
CA GLY A 35 -2.67 10.17 22.69
C GLY A 35 -2.50 11.37 21.75
N HIS A 36 -1.78 11.20 20.64
CA HIS A 36 -1.65 12.19 19.56
C HIS A 36 -1.55 11.48 18.20
N SER A 37 -2.12 12.09 17.17
CA SER A 37 -2.04 11.59 15.80
C SER A 37 -0.76 12.06 15.12
N PHE A 38 -0.20 11.21 14.24
CA PHE A 38 0.86 11.66 13.34
C PHE A 38 0.28 12.60 12.27
N SER A 39 1.16 13.35 11.60
CA SER A 39 0.75 14.13 10.43
C SER A 39 0.26 13.20 9.31
N ASP A 40 -0.82 13.60 8.63
CA ASP A 40 -1.43 12.85 7.52
C ASP A 40 -0.39 12.44 6.47
N LYS A 41 0.58 13.31 6.19
CA LYS A 41 1.67 13.05 5.23
C LYS A 41 2.50 11.83 5.63
N SER A 42 2.85 11.72 6.91
CA SER A 42 3.65 10.63 7.46
C SER A 42 2.86 9.32 7.47
N MET A 43 1.57 9.37 7.81
CA MET A 43 0.71 8.18 7.83
C MET A 43 0.48 7.63 6.42
N GLN A 44 0.32 8.50 5.42
CA GLN A 44 0.23 8.11 4.01
C GLN A 44 1.52 7.45 3.50
N LEU A 45 2.70 8.02 3.82
CA LEU A 45 3.99 7.40 3.48
C LEU A 45 4.15 6.03 4.14
N PHE A 46 3.81 5.93 5.43
CA PHE A 46 3.92 4.67 6.15
C PHE A 46 3.01 3.60 5.55
N ALA A 47 1.77 3.96 5.23
CA ALA A 47 0.83 3.07 4.54
C ALA A 47 1.37 2.61 3.18
N LEU A 48 2.05 3.48 2.42
CA LEU A 48 2.68 3.13 1.15
C LEU A 48 3.86 2.16 1.35
N VAL A 49 4.71 2.38 2.36
CA VAL A 49 5.86 1.51 2.64
C VAL A 49 5.44 0.08 2.98
N ILE A 50 4.26 -0.11 3.59
CA ILE A 50 3.70 -1.44 3.89
C ILE A 50 3.42 -2.28 2.63
N ASN A 51 3.28 -1.68 1.45
CA ASN A 51 3.18 -2.46 0.21
C ASN A 51 4.48 -3.22 -0.12
N ALA A 52 5.65 -2.78 0.36
CA ALA A 52 6.93 -3.45 0.09
C ALA A 52 7.04 -4.86 0.70
N PRO A 53 6.76 -5.09 2.01
CA PRO A 53 6.76 -6.44 2.57
C PRO A 53 5.67 -7.34 1.98
N VAL A 54 4.51 -6.77 1.63
CA VAL A 54 3.43 -7.50 0.95
C VAL A 54 3.88 -7.95 -0.44
N LEU A 55 4.46 -7.04 -1.22
CA LEU A 55 5.02 -7.34 -2.52
C LEU A 55 6.05 -8.48 -2.42
N ARG A 56 6.95 -8.39 -1.43
CA ARG A 56 7.95 -9.44 -1.17
C ARG A 56 7.29 -10.79 -0.91
N TYR A 57 6.22 -10.83 -0.12
CA TYR A 57 5.49 -12.06 0.16
C TYR A 57 4.89 -12.67 -1.13
N TYR A 58 4.26 -11.85 -1.97
CA TYR A 58 3.64 -12.33 -3.21
C TYR A 58 4.65 -12.78 -4.28
N LEU A 59 5.79 -12.09 -4.40
CA LEU A 59 6.83 -12.45 -5.36
C LEU A 59 7.67 -13.65 -4.89
N ILE A 60 8.12 -13.67 -3.63
CA ILE A 60 9.09 -14.68 -3.16
C ILE A 60 8.38 -15.96 -2.69
N ASN A 61 7.31 -15.84 -1.89
CA ASN A 61 6.68 -17.01 -1.29
C ASN A 61 5.65 -17.65 -2.22
N LEU A 62 4.82 -16.83 -2.88
CA LEU A 62 3.75 -17.31 -3.77
C LEU A 62 4.18 -17.45 -5.22
N LYS A 63 5.33 -16.87 -5.62
CA LYS A 63 5.83 -16.83 -7.01
C LYS A 63 4.80 -16.29 -8.01
N TYR A 64 3.95 -15.37 -7.56
CA TYR A 64 2.94 -14.73 -8.41
C TYR A 64 3.53 -13.47 -9.06
N GLU A 65 4.18 -13.67 -10.21
CA GLU A 65 4.89 -12.60 -10.92
C GLU A 65 3.92 -11.52 -11.44
N SER A 66 2.75 -11.89 -11.96
CA SER A 66 1.79 -10.93 -12.50
C SER A 66 1.13 -10.12 -11.39
N THR A 67 0.73 -10.77 -10.29
CA THR A 67 0.21 -10.09 -9.09
C THR A 67 1.24 -9.15 -8.48
N GLY A 68 2.51 -9.58 -8.38
CA GLY A 68 3.58 -8.72 -7.88
C GLY A 68 3.82 -7.49 -8.76
N LYS A 69 3.77 -7.65 -10.09
CA LYS A 69 3.82 -6.51 -11.03
C LYS A 69 2.64 -5.54 -10.83
N GLY A 70 1.44 -6.06 -10.57
CA GLY A 70 0.26 -5.25 -10.24
C GLY A 70 0.46 -4.42 -8.96
N ILE A 71 0.92 -5.05 -7.87
CA ILE A 71 1.20 -4.36 -6.60
C ILE A 71 2.27 -3.28 -6.79
N LEU A 72 3.34 -3.57 -7.54
CA LEU A 72 4.38 -2.59 -7.86
C LEU A 72 3.82 -1.39 -8.62
N PHE A 73 3.03 -1.65 -9.67
CA PHE A 73 2.47 -0.59 -10.51
C PHE A 73 1.58 0.37 -9.72
N ILE A 74 0.66 -0.15 -8.90
CA ILE A 74 -0.19 0.71 -8.08
C ILE A 74 0.59 1.45 -7.00
N THR A 75 1.60 0.82 -6.41
CA THR A 75 2.49 1.47 -5.42
C THR A 75 3.24 2.64 -6.07
N PHE A 76 3.68 2.48 -7.31
CA PHE A 76 4.35 3.54 -8.07
C PHE A 76 3.40 4.71 -8.37
N ILE A 77 2.17 4.43 -8.81
CA ILE A 77 1.13 5.45 -9.01
C ILE A 77 0.83 6.18 -7.71
N TYR A 78 0.67 5.45 -6.60
CA TYR A 78 0.37 6.05 -5.30
C TYR A 78 1.51 6.95 -4.81
N GLY A 79 2.77 6.55 -5.07
CA GLY A 79 3.94 7.39 -4.80
C GLY A 79 3.93 8.68 -5.62
N ILE A 80 3.62 8.60 -6.92
CA ILE A 80 3.50 9.78 -7.79
C ILE A 80 2.36 10.69 -7.32
N LEU A 81 1.20 10.13 -7.00
CA LEU A 81 0.05 10.87 -6.46
C LEU A 81 0.40 11.56 -5.14
N TRP A 82 1.07 10.85 -4.24
CA TRP A 82 1.51 11.41 -2.97
C TRP A 82 2.48 12.57 -3.17
N VAL A 83 3.45 12.43 -4.10
CA VAL A 83 4.37 13.52 -4.45
C VAL A 83 3.61 14.70 -5.04
N TYR A 84 2.68 14.48 -5.97
CA TYR A 84 1.90 15.54 -6.60
C TYR A 84 1.02 16.31 -5.60
N ILE A 85 0.36 15.58 -4.68
CA ILE A 85 -0.49 16.18 -3.64
C ILE A 85 0.34 16.95 -2.61
N ASN A 86 1.51 16.41 -2.23
CA ASN A 86 2.33 17.01 -1.17
C ASN A 86 3.39 18.00 -1.65
N GLN A 87 3.72 18.05 -2.95
CA GLN A 87 4.66 19.01 -3.53
C GLN A 87 4.18 20.47 -3.40
N GLY A 88 2.88 20.71 -3.20
CA GLY A 88 2.31 22.05 -3.02
C GLY A 88 2.32 22.59 -1.57
N SER A 89 2.94 21.88 -0.62
CA SER A 89 3.03 22.29 0.79
C SER A 89 4.49 22.38 1.23
N ILE A 90 5.21 23.28 0.55
CA ILE A 90 6.51 23.82 0.96
C ILE A 90 6.29 25.25 1.43
#